data_AF-A0A6J6Q381-F1
#
_entry.id   AF-A0A6J6Q381-F1
#
_cell.length_a   1.000
_cell.length_b   1.000
_cell.length_c   1.000
_cell.angle_alpha   90.00
_cell.angle_beta   90.00
_cell.angle_gamma   90.00
#
_symmetry.space_group_name_H-M   'P 1'
#
loop_
_entity.id
_entity.type
_entity.pdbx_description
1 polymer ?
#
loop_
_entity_poly.entity_id
_entity_poly.type
_entity_poly.pdbx_seq_one_letter_code
_entity_poly.pdbx_strand_id
1 'polypeptide(L)' 'MAVGSEGKVILANGFNWLRYRVRFADGTEVGDLDQRNIAPVGKTAKRLARANKRKS' A
#
# COMPACT_ATOMS: atom_id res chain seq x y z
N MET A 1 0.43 19.57 -2.98
CA MET A 1 1.05 18.32 -3.49
C MET A 1 -0.06 17.40 -3.96
N ALA A 2 0.07 16.86 -5.17
CA ALA A 2 -1.03 16.29 -5.95
C ALA A 2 -1.47 14.91 -5.43
N VAL A 3 -2.77 14.77 -5.18
CA VAL A 3 -3.46 13.49 -5.01
C VAL A 3 -3.36 12.69 -6.31
N GLY A 4 -2.84 11.46 -6.27
CA GLY A 4 -2.92 10.51 -7.40
C GLY A 4 -1.63 9.87 -7.93
N SER A 5 -0.46 10.08 -7.33
CA SER A 5 0.81 9.53 -7.86
C SER A 5 1.02 8.03 -7.55
N GLU A 6 1.45 7.26 -8.55
CA GLU A 6 1.70 5.80 -8.44
C GLU A 6 3.08 5.46 -7.84
N GLY A 7 3.18 4.36 -7.08
CA GLY A 7 4.43 3.88 -6.44
C GLY A 7 4.43 2.38 -6.09
N LYS A 8 5.61 1.83 -5.75
CA LYS A 8 5.79 0.39 -5.43
C LYS A 8 6.32 0.21 -4.00
N VAL A 9 5.69 -0.71 -3.25
CA VAL A 9 6.10 -1.06 -1.87
C VAL A 9 7.37 -1.91 -1.91
N ILE A 10 8.36 -1.53 -1.10
CA ILE A 10 9.70 -2.16 -1.08
C ILE A 10 10.10 -2.83 0.26
N LEU A 11 9.38 -2.55 1.36
CA LEU A 11 9.60 -3.22 2.66
C LEU A 11 8.29 -3.32 3.45
N ALA A 12 8.05 -4.48 4.07
CA ALA A 12 7.00 -4.72 5.06
C ALA A 12 7.58 -5.57 6.19
N ASN A 13 7.62 -5.04 7.41
CA ASN A 13 8.20 -5.67 8.59
C ASN A 13 7.10 -6.02 9.61
N GLY A 14 7.07 -7.27 10.07
CA GLY A 14 6.03 -7.86 10.93
C GLY A 14 6.04 -7.45 12.40
N PHE A 15 6.54 -6.26 12.75
CA PHE A 15 6.38 -5.70 14.10
C PHE A 15 5.04 -4.96 14.22
N ASN A 16 4.55 -4.71 15.44
CA ASN A 16 3.24 -4.09 15.75
C ASN A 16 2.96 -2.77 15.01
N TRP A 17 3.98 -2.14 14.43
CA TRP A 17 3.83 -1.16 13.35
C TRP A 17 4.45 -1.70 12.06
N LEU A 18 3.61 -2.22 11.17
CA LEU A 18 4.01 -2.45 9.78
C LEU A 18 4.29 -1.09 9.15
N ARG A 19 5.57 -0.67 9.15
CA ARG A 19 5.98 0.62 8.58
C ARG A 19 6.41 0.37 7.15
N TYR A 20 5.54 0.76 6.23
CA TYR A 20 5.81 0.65 4.81
C TYR A 20 6.79 1.74 4.40
N ARG A 21 7.78 1.34 3.58
CA ARG A 21 8.55 2.25 2.76
C ARG A 21 8.06 2.18 1.32
N VAL A 22 7.75 3.35 0.76
CA VAL A 22 7.27 3.49 -0.62
C VAL A 22 8.23 4.42 -1.36
N ARG A 23 8.70 3.93 -2.51
CA ARG A 23 9.44 4.74 -3.48
C ARG A 23 8.52 5.06 -4.66
N PHE A 24 8.42 6.35 -4.96
CA PHE A 24 7.62 6.86 -6.08
C PHE A 24 8.45 6.92 -7.36
N ALA A 25 7.77 7.00 -8.50
CA ALA A 25 8.41 7.03 -9.82
C ALA A 25 9.33 8.25 -10.03
N ASP A 26 9.10 9.33 -9.30
CA ASP A 26 9.92 10.55 -9.29
C ASP A 26 11.21 10.41 -8.45
N GLY A 27 11.41 9.27 -7.79
CA GLY A 27 12.56 9.00 -6.93
C GLY A 27 12.36 9.39 -5.46
N THR A 28 11.21 9.98 -5.09
CA THR A 28 10.88 10.30 -3.70
C THR A 28 10.68 9.02 -2.88
N GLU A 29 11.22 8.99 -1.67
CA GLU A 29 11.04 7.90 -0.72
C GLU A 29 10.35 8.38 0.56
N VAL A 30 9.33 7.64 0.99
CA VAL A 30 8.61 7.89 2.24
C VAL A 30 8.60 6.61 3.06
N GLY A 31 9.01 6.70 4.33
CA GLY A 31 9.21 5.51 5.18
C GLY A 31 8.38 5.44 6.46
N ASP A 32 7.49 6.39 6.67
CA ASP A 32 6.62 6.47 7.85
C ASP A 32 5.15 6.28 7.48
N LEU A 33 4.86 5.18 6.78
CA LEU A 33 3.52 4.86 6.33
C LEU A 33 3.00 3.62 7.04
N ASP A 34 1.75 3.65 7.46
CA ASP A 34 1.03 2.47 7.95
C ASP A 34 -0.11 2.07 6.98
N GLN A 35 -0.88 1.06 7.35
CA GLN A 35 -1.99 0.57 6.52
C GLN A 35 -3.07 1.62 6.23
N ARG A 36 -3.26 2.62 7.10
CA ARG A 36 -4.25 3.70 6.91
C ARG A 36 -3.85 4.63 5.77
N ASN A 37 -2.56 4.66 5.42
CA ASN A 37 -2.00 5.53 4.40
C ASN A 37 -1.93 4.87 3.01
N ILE A 38 -2.24 3.57 2.89
CA ILE A 38 -2.02 2.82 1.65
C ILE A 38 -3.30 2.13 1.19
N ALA A 39 -3.71 2.40 -0.05
CA ALA A 39 -4.77 1.67 -0.72
C ALA A 39 -4.18 0.58 -1.64
N PRO A 40 -4.66 -0.68 -1.57
CA PRO A 40 -4.22 -1.72 -2.49
C PRO A 40 -4.73 -1.44 -3.90
N VAL A 41 -3.88 -1.67 -4.91
CA VAL A 41 -4.22 -1.51 -6.34
C VAL A 41 -4.04 -2.82 -7.12
N GLY A 42 -4.58 -2.88 -8.34
CA GLY A 42 -4.37 -3.98 -9.30
C GLY A 42 -4.82 -5.36 -8.80
N LYS A 43 -3.92 -6.36 -8.88
CA LYS A 43 -4.21 -7.75 -8.48
C LYS A 43 -4.59 -7.87 -7.00
N THR A 44 -3.94 -7.09 -6.13
CA THR A 44 -4.21 -7.11 -4.69
C THR A 44 -5.61 -6.58 -4.38
N ALA A 45 -6.02 -5.47 -5.02
CA ALA A 45 -7.38 -4.94 -4.92
C ALA A 45 -8.43 -5.98 -5.36
N LYS A 46 -8.22 -6.60 -6.53
CA LYS A 46 -9.12 -7.65 -7.05
C LYS A 46 -9.23 -8.84 -6.11
N ARG A 47 -8.13 -9.27 -5.49
CA ARG A 47 -8.14 -10.38 -4.51
C ARG A 47 -8.93 -10.02 -3.27
N LEU A 48 -8.74 -8.81 -2.73
CA LEU A 48 -9.43 -8.36 -1.52
C LEU A 48 -10.94 -8.20 -1.75
N ALA A 49 -11.35 -7.67 -2.90
CA ALA A 49 -12.76 -7.59 -3.29
C ALA A 49 -13.43 -8.98 -3.37
N ARG A 50 -12.74 -9.97 -3.94
CA ARG A 50 -13.23 -11.36 -3.99
C ARG A 50 -13.33 -11.99 -2.60
N ALA A 51 -12.36 -11.73 -1.72
CA ALA A 51 -12.39 -12.22 -0.35
C ALA A 51 -13.57 -11.62 0.45
N ASN A 52 -13.83 -10.32 0.29
CA ASN A 52 -14.97 -9.66 0.92
C ASN A 52 -16.31 -10.21 0.41
N LYS A 53 -16.44 -10.47 -0.89
CA LYS A 53 -17.67 -11.07 -1.47
C LYS A 53 -17.95 -12.49 -0.94
N ARG A 54 -16.92 -13.25 -0.54
CA ARG A 54 -17.07 -14.59 0.05
C ARG A 54 -17.41 -14.59 1.54
N LYS A 55 -17.19 -13.48 2.23
CA LYS A 55 -17.54 -13.30 3.65
C LYS A 55 -18.95 -12.73 3.83
N SER A 56 -19.58 -12.29 2.75
CA SER A 56 -20.96 -11.80 2.70
C SER A 56 -21.95 -12.92 2.40
#